data_AF-A0A6G0PT47-F1
#
_entry.id   AF-A0A6G0PT47-F1
#
_cell.length_a   1.000
_cell.length_b   1.000
_cell.length_c   1.000
_cell.angle_alpha   90.00
_cell.angle_beta   90.00
_cell.angle_gamma   90.00
#
_symmetry.space_group_name_H-M   'P 1'
#
loop_
_entity.id
_entity.type
_entity.pdbx_description
1 polymer ?
#
loop_
_entity_poly.entity_id
_entity_poly.type
_entity_poly.pdbx_seq_one_letter_code
_entity_poly.pdbx_strand_id
1 'polypeptide(L)'
;MVSVFLHRTPFDFSFLQTFYREEVATKYSVANKRNLIRLFLRMLREQGASEELKVHAVQLLIMPVLTTSFEDPNVNNIDVMDLDTVMWMLREILASKDFPPEAMQSLRIELLKLGTLLIQHMSKYVTDHRKEVIKFAWNHLKAHDLTSKLWAYVNVCRFISVYDTPPKIVLQV
;
A
#
# COMPACT_ATOMS: atom_id res chain seq x y z
N MET A 1 -17.70 9.55 -2.25
CA MET A 1 -18.14 8.29 -2.90
C MET A 1 -17.61 7.07 -2.17
N VAL A 2 -16.31 6.93 -1.91
CA VAL A 2 -15.78 5.80 -1.09
C VAL A 2 -16.43 5.69 0.30
N SER A 3 -16.82 6.82 0.90
CA SER A 3 -17.53 6.89 2.17
C SER A 3 -18.84 6.08 2.22
N VAL A 4 -19.44 5.76 1.07
CA VAL A 4 -20.67 4.95 1.03
C VAL A 4 -20.44 3.53 1.59
N PHE A 5 -19.22 3.00 1.45
CA PHE A 5 -18.84 1.69 1.96
C PHE A 5 -18.67 1.65 3.49
N LEU A 6 -18.70 2.81 4.17
CA LEU A 6 -18.73 2.87 5.63
C LEU A 6 -20.11 2.53 6.21
N HIS A 7 -21.15 2.62 5.39
CA HIS A 7 -22.52 2.45 5.84
C HIS A 7 -23.01 1.04 5.54
N ARG A 8 -23.56 0.37 6.55
CA ARG A 8 -24.29 -0.87 6.34
C ARG A 8 -25.64 -0.54 5.72
N THR A 9 -25.76 -0.74 4.42
CA THR A 9 -26.99 -0.52 3.67
C THR A 9 -27.37 -1.79 2.91
N PRO A 10 -28.67 -2.00 2.60
CA PRO A 10 -29.09 -3.12 1.76
C PRO A 10 -28.80 -2.88 0.27
N PHE A 11 -28.32 -1.69 -0.10
CA PHE A 11 -27.99 -1.37 -1.49
C PHE A 11 -26.69 -2.04 -1.91
N ASP A 12 -26.72 -2.68 -3.06
CA ASP A 12 -25.55 -3.27 -3.68
C ASP A 12 -24.74 -2.18 -4.41
N PHE A 13 -23.52 -1.92 -3.91
CA PHE A 13 -22.57 -1.00 -4.50
C PHE A 13 -21.52 -1.70 -5.38
N SER A 14 -21.77 -2.92 -5.83
CA SER A 14 -20.89 -3.65 -6.75
C SER A 14 -20.59 -2.83 -8.01
N PHE A 15 -21.56 -2.07 -8.54
CA PHE A 15 -21.34 -1.17 -9.68
C PHE A 15 -20.20 -0.16 -9.42
N LEU A 16 -20.06 0.31 -8.18
CA LEU A 16 -19.05 1.29 -7.80
C LEU A 16 -17.67 0.63 -7.66
N GLN A 17 -17.63 -0.61 -7.16
CA GLN A 17 -16.39 -1.40 -7.16
C GLN A 17 -15.93 -1.71 -8.59
N THR A 18 -16.87 -2.07 -9.47
CA THR A 18 -16.60 -2.27 -10.91
C THR A 18 -16.10 -0.98 -11.54
N PHE A 19 -16.74 0.16 -11.28
CA PHE A 19 -16.27 1.45 -11.76
C PHE A 19 -14.83 1.76 -11.31
N TYR A 20 -14.50 1.54 -10.04
CA TYR A 20 -13.13 1.77 -9.57
C TYR A 20 -12.11 0.84 -10.23
N ARG A 21 -12.47 -0.42 -10.46
CA ARG A 21 -11.58 -1.38 -11.11
C ARG A 21 -11.43 -1.11 -12.61
N GLU A 22 -12.55 -0.97 -13.31
CA GLU A 22 -12.57 -0.95 -14.78
C GLU A 22 -12.36 0.45 -15.34
N GLU A 23 -12.89 1.50 -14.72
CA GLU A 23 -12.71 2.87 -15.21
C GLU A 23 -11.49 3.55 -14.57
N VAL A 24 -11.42 3.55 -13.24
CA VAL A 24 -10.38 4.31 -12.52
C VAL A 24 -9.02 3.63 -12.62
N ALA A 25 -8.92 2.33 -12.35
CA ALA A 25 -7.61 1.65 -12.39
C ALA A 25 -7.09 1.43 -13.81
N THR A 26 -7.97 1.13 -14.79
CA THR A 26 -7.51 0.84 -16.16
C THR A 26 -7.46 2.08 -17.06
N LYS A 27 -8.52 2.89 -17.13
CA LYS A 27 -8.67 3.92 -18.18
C LYS A 27 -8.16 5.31 -17.79
N TYR A 28 -7.92 5.58 -16.51
CA TYR A 28 -7.41 6.89 -16.10
C TYR A 28 -6.04 7.16 -16.71
N SER A 29 -5.83 8.40 -17.14
CA SER A 29 -4.52 8.89 -17.56
C SER A 29 -3.52 8.78 -16.41
N VAL A 30 -2.24 8.66 -16.76
CA VAL A 30 -1.14 8.60 -15.80
C VAL A 30 -1.16 9.81 -14.84
N ALA A 31 -1.45 11.01 -15.36
CA ALA A 31 -1.57 12.21 -14.53
C ALA A 31 -2.71 12.11 -13.51
N ASN A 32 -3.86 11.57 -13.91
CA ASN A 32 -5.01 11.38 -13.02
C ASN A 32 -4.70 10.33 -11.95
N LYS A 33 -4.05 9.22 -12.32
CA LYS A 33 -3.60 8.20 -11.36
C LYS A 33 -2.63 8.78 -10.33
N ARG A 34 -1.64 9.56 -10.77
CA ARG A 34 -0.68 10.24 -9.88
C ARG A 34 -1.37 11.22 -8.93
N ASN A 35 -2.30 12.03 -9.44
CA ASN A 35 -3.06 12.97 -8.62
C ASN A 35 -3.92 12.25 -7.57
N LEU A 36 -4.56 11.15 -7.95
CA LEU A 36 -5.34 10.30 -7.05
C LEU A 36 -4.47 9.75 -5.90
N ILE A 37 -3.28 9.25 -6.22
CA ILE A 37 -2.36 8.73 -5.21
C ILE A 37 -1.91 9.84 -4.24
N ARG A 38 -1.54 11.01 -4.76
CA ARG A 38 -1.17 12.17 -3.93
C ARG A 38 -2.30 12.65 -3.04
N LEU A 39 -3.54 12.63 -3.54
CA LEU A 39 -4.72 12.95 -2.74
C LEU A 39 -4.88 11.98 -1.58
N PHE A 40 -4.71 10.69 -1.83
CA PHE A 40 -4.73 9.67 -0.76
C PHE A 40 -3.62 9.89 0.28
N LEU A 41 -2.39 10.21 -0.16
CA LEU A 41 -1.28 10.47 0.77
C LEU A 41 -1.55 11.70 1.67
N ARG A 42 -2.25 12.72 1.16
CA ARG A 42 -2.72 13.85 1.99
C ARG A 42 -3.76 13.38 3.00
N MET A 43 -4.73 12.60 2.55
CA MET A 43 -5.81 12.06 3.38
C MET A 43 -5.28 11.20 4.54
N LEU A 44 -4.16 10.48 4.38
CA LEU A 44 -3.55 9.71 5.46
C LEU A 44 -3.25 10.56 6.70
N ARG A 45 -2.84 11.81 6.53
CA ARG A 45 -2.50 12.75 7.61
C ARG A 45 -3.69 13.56 8.13
N GLU A 46 -4.81 13.56 7.42
CA GLU A 46 -6.01 14.28 7.85
C GLU A 46 -6.64 13.61 9.07
N GLN A 47 -6.85 14.39 10.14
CA GLN A 47 -7.49 13.93 11.37
C GLN A 47 -9.00 13.75 11.21
N GLY A 48 -9.62 14.45 10.24
CA GLY A 48 -11.07 14.35 9.97
C GLY A 48 -11.49 13.09 9.22
N ALA A 49 -10.55 12.36 8.60
CA ALA A 49 -10.83 11.13 7.88
C ALA A 49 -10.75 9.92 8.82
N SER A 50 -11.82 9.13 8.89
CA SER A 50 -11.83 7.90 9.69
C SER A 50 -10.82 6.88 9.17
N GLU A 51 -10.32 6.03 10.07
CA GLU A 51 -9.41 4.95 9.70
C GLU A 51 -10.06 4.00 8.68
N GLU A 52 -11.32 3.64 8.92
CA GLU A 52 -12.07 2.75 8.04
C GLU A 52 -12.20 3.33 6.62
N LEU A 53 -12.35 4.65 6.47
CA LEU A 53 -12.35 5.30 5.16
C LEU A 53 -10.99 5.17 4.48
N LYS A 54 -9.89 5.33 5.23
CA LYS A 54 -8.53 5.18 4.71
C LYS A 54 -8.28 3.75 4.24
N VAL A 55 -8.74 2.75 5.00
CA VAL A 55 -8.67 1.33 4.62
C VAL A 55 -9.41 1.08 3.31
N HIS A 56 -10.67 1.52 3.20
CA HIS A 56 -11.45 1.36 1.98
C HIS A 56 -10.82 2.10 0.79
N ALA A 57 -10.24 3.28 1.00
CA ALA A 57 -9.52 4.00 -0.04
C ALA A 57 -8.31 3.21 -0.55
N VAL A 58 -7.54 2.55 0.33
CA VAL A 58 -6.45 1.67 -0.12
C VAL A 58 -6.99 0.49 -0.92
N GLN A 59 -7.96 -0.23 -0.36
CA GLN A 59 -8.44 -1.48 -0.94
C GLN A 59 -9.18 -1.30 -2.27
N LEU A 60 -10.00 -0.25 -2.39
CA LEU A 60 -10.88 -0.05 -3.54
C LEU A 60 -10.29 0.84 -4.63
N LEU A 61 -9.35 1.75 -4.29
CA LEU A 61 -8.78 2.70 -5.23
C LEU A 61 -7.28 2.53 -5.41
N ILE A 62 -6.50 2.69 -4.33
CA ILE A 62 -5.04 2.83 -4.46
C ILE A 62 -4.39 1.52 -4.87
N MET A 63 -4.75 0.41 -4.23
CA MET A 63 -4.19 -0.89 -4.57
C MET A 63 -4.54 -1.30 -6.01
N PRO A 64 -5.82 -1.26 -6.47
CA PRO A 64 -6.13 -1.56 -7.87
C PRO A 64 -5.40 -0.66 -8.86
N VAL A 65 -5.37 0.67 -8.63
CA VAL A 65 -4.70 1.62 -9.53
C VAL A 65 -3.21 1.31 -9.64
N LEU A 66 -2.53 1.05 -8.52
CA LEU A 66 -1.10 0.74 -8.53
C LEU A 66 -0.82 -0.62 -9.14
N THR A 67 -1.53 -1.67 -8.73
CA THR A 67 -1.33 -3.03 -9.26
C THR A 67 -1.55 -3.06 -10.77
N THR A 68 -2.68 -2.55 -11.27
CA THR A 68 -2.95 -2.50 -12.72
C THR A 68 -1.89 -1.70 -13.47
N SER A 69 -1.44 -0.57 -12.91
CA SER A 69 -0.44 0.26 -13.59
C SER A 69 0.96 -0.37 -13.55
N PHE A 70 1.30 -1.11 -12.51
CA PHE A 70 2.62 -1.73 -12.34
C PHE A 70 2.77 -3.05 -13.08
N GLU A 71 1.66 -3.71 -13.40
CA GLU A 71 1.61 -4.95 -14.18
C GLU A 71 1.45 -4.67 -15.69
N ASP A 72 1.04 -3.47 -16.09
CA ASP A 72 0.91 -3.10 -17.51
C ASP A 72 2.29 -2.84 -18.15
N PRO A 73 2.72 -3.67 -19.12
CA PRO A 73 4.03 -3.52 -19.76
C PRO A 73 4.16 -2.24 -20.59
N ASN A 74 3.05 -1.58 -20.93
CA ASN A 74 3.04 -0.33 -21.70
C ASN A 74 3.17 0.91 -20.82
N VAL A 75 3.09 0.75 -19.49
CA VAL A 75 3.15 1.85 -18.54
C VAL A 75 4.51 1.86 -17.86
N ASN A 76 5.19 3.00 -17.88
CA ASN A 76 6.38 3.19 -17.08
C ASN A 76 5.98 3.61 -15.65
N ASN A 77 6.26 2.76 -14.67
CA ASN A 77 5.83 2.94 -13.28
C ASN A 77 6.25 4.28 -12.66
N ILE A 78 7.38 4.85 -13.09
CA ILE A 78 7.87 6.16 -12.59
C ILE A 78 6.97 7.32 -13.04
N ASP A 79 6.23 7.16 -14.13
CA ASP A 79 5.30 8.18 -14.59
C ASP A 79 4.02 8.15 -13.73
N VAL A 80 3.62 7.00 -13.21
CA VAL A 80 2.49 6.91 -12.29
C VAL A 80 2.90 7.34 -10.88
N MET A 81 4.08 6.89 -10.46
CA MET A 81 4.67 7.10 -9.14
C MET A 81 6.06 7.70 -9.27
N ASP A 82 6.13 9.02 -9.40
CA ASP A 82 7.42 9.72 -9.43
C ASP A 82 8.17 9.57 -8.10
N LEU A 83 9.48 9.87 -8.12
CA LEU A 83 10.37 9.65 -6.98
C LEU A 83 9.83 10.32 -5.71
N ASP A 84 9.37 11.57 -5.80
CA ASP A 84 8.81 12.30 -4.67
C ASP A 84 7.57 11.58 -4.09
N THR A 85 6.70 11.06 -4.96
CA THR A 85 5.49 10.33 -4.52
C THR A 85 5.84 8.97 -3.91
N VAL A 86 6.82 8.24 -4.45
CA VAL A 86 7.33 6.99 -3.85
C VAL A 86 7.89 7.27 -2.45
N MET A 87 8.74 8.29 -2.32
CA MET A 87 9.36 8.64 -1.05
C MET A 87 8.34 9.13 -0.03
N TRP A 88 7.33 9.89 -0.47
CA TRP A 88 6.23 10.28 0.39
C TRP A 88 5.42 9.06 0.87
N MET A 89 5.00 8.18 -0.03
CA MET A 89 4.29 6.96 0.33
C MET A 89 5.09 6.11 1.32
N LEU A 90 6.40 5.94 1.07
CA LEU A 90 7.27 5.19 1.94
C LEU A 90 7.36 5.80 3.34
N ARG A 91 7.45 7.13 3.45
CA ARG A 91 7.43 7.83 4.74
C ARG A 91 6.13 7.59 5.50
N GLU A 92 4.97 7.64 4.83
CA GLU A 92 3.69 7.35 5.49
C GLU A 92 3.60 5.90 5.97
N ILE A 93 4.07 4.95 5.16
CA ILE A 93 4.11 3.52 5.54
C ILE A 93 4.97 3.34 6.80
N LEU A 94 6.18 3.91 6.80
CA LEU A 94 7.13 3.74 7.91
C LEU A 94 6.71 4.49 9.18
N ALA A 95 6.04 5.63 9.06
CA ALA A 95 5.50 6.40 10.18
C ALA A 95 4.35 5.67 10.88
N SER A 96 3.71 4.70 10.22
CA SER A 96 2.59 3.95 10.82
C SER A 96 2.98 3.13 12.06
N LYS A 97 4.28 2.90 12.28
CA LYS A 97 4.81 2.23 13.49
C LYS A 97 4.66 3.06 14.77
N ASP A 98 4.55 4.39 14.64
CA ASP A 98 4.58 5.32 15.78
C ASP A 98 3.21 5.43 16.47
N PHE A 99 2.16 4.86 15.85
CA PHE A 99 0.83 4.80 16.44
C PHE A 99 0.68 3.61 17.43
N PRO A 100 -0.22 3.69 18.43
CA PRO A 100 -0.49 2.61 19.37
C PRO A 100 -0.93 1.31 18.67
N PRO A 101 -0.42 0.12 19.02
CA PRO A 101 -0.69 -1.14 18.29
C PRO A 101 -2.18 -1.49 18.08
N GLU A 102 -3.04 -1.12 19.03
CA GLU A 102 -4.49 -1.35 18.95
C GLU A 102 -5.21 -0.37 18.02
N ALA A 103 -4.60 0.78 17.75
CA ALA A 103 -5.10 1.77 16.81
C ALA A 103 -4.50 1.53 15.41
N MET A 104 -5.28 1.74 14.35
CA MET A 104 -4.76 1.69 12.99
C MET A 104 -4.38 0.30 12.49
N GLN A 105 -4.85 -0.77 13.14
CA GLN A 105 -4.43 -2.13 12.82
C GLN A 105 -4.78 -2.51 11.37
N SER A 106 -6.03 -2.30 10.95
CA SER A 106 -6.46 -2.61 9.58
C SER A 106 -5.72 -1.73 8.57
N LEU A 107 -5.55 -0.44 8.86
CA LEU A 107 -4.82 0.46 7.97
C LEU A 107 -3.34 0.09 7.85
N ARG A 108 -2.68 -0.34 8.93
CA ARG A 108 -1.28 -0.81 8.89
C ARG A 108 -1.09 -2.01 8.00
N ILE A 109 -2.03 -2.95 8.03
CA ILE A 109 -2.00 -4.12 7.13
C ILE A 109 -2.07 -3.64 5.68
N GLU A 110 -2.94 -2.68 5.36
CA GLU A 110 -3.03 -2.11 4.02
C GLU A 110 -1.76 -1.33 3.61
N LEU A 111 -1.15 -0.57 4.52
CA LEU A 111 0.13 0.10 4.29
C LEU A 111 1.29 -0.90 4.10
N LEU A 112 1.28 -2.02 4.82
CA LEU A 112 2.26 -3.10 4.66
C LEU A 112 2.13 -3.75 3.27
N LYS A 113 0.90 -4.00 2.80
CA LYS A 113 0.64 -4.48 1.43
C LYS A 113 1.15 -3.49 0.38
N LEU A 114 0.91 -2.19 0.56
CA LEU A 114 1.44 -1.16 -0.33
C LEU A 114 2.98 -1.16 -0.34
N GLY A 115 3.60 -1.29 0.84
CA GLY A 115 5.04 -1.44 0.96
C GLY A 115 5.58 -2.66 0.20
N THR A 116 4.88 -3.79 0.27
CA THR A 116 5.22 -5.01 -0.51
C THR A 116 5.17 -4.74 -2.01
N LEU A 117 4.13 -4.04 -2.47
CA LEU A 117 3.97 -3.69 -3.89
C LEU A 117 5.10 -2.77 -4.37
N LEU A 118 5.50 -1.78 -3.56
CA LEU A 118 6.64 -0.90 -3.87
C LEU A 118 7.96 -1.66 -3.95
N ILE A 119 8.21 -2.62 -3.06
CA ILE A 119 9.39 -3.49 -3.15
C ILE A 119 9.37 -4.28 -4.45
N GLN A 120 8.22 -4.83 -4.83
CA GLN A 120 8.10 -5.69 -6.01
C GLN A 120 8.34 -4.93 -7.32
N HIS A 121 7.80 -3.72 -7.46
CA HIS A 121 7.77 -3.02 -8.76
C HIS A 121 8.62 -1.74 -8.81
N MET A 122 9.03 -1.22 -7.65
CA MET A 122 9.73 0.06 -7.52
C MET A 122 11.01 -0.05 -6.67
N SER A 123 11.57 -1.27 -6.52
CA SER A 123 12.72 -1.55 -5.65
C SER A 123 13.90 -0.61 -5.83
N LYS A 124 14.27 -0.29 -7.08
CA LYS A 124 15.36 0.63 -7.38
C LYS A 124 15.23 1.97 -6.63
N TYR A 125 14.01 2.48 -6.47
CA TYR A 125 13.73 3.74 -5.78
C TYR A 125 13.56 3.59 -4.27
N VAL A 126 13.41 2.36 -3.77
CA VAL A 126 13.26 2.03 -2.34
C VAL A 126 14.60 1.61 -1.72
N THR A 127 15.61 1.30 -2.54
CA THR A 127 16.92 0.74 -2.14
C THR A 127 17.58 1.46 -0.97
N ASP A 128 17.57 2.79 -0.96
CA ASP A 128 18.25 3.57 0.09
C ASP A 128 17.59 3.40 1.47
N HIS A 129 16.29 3.09 1.49
CA HIS A 129 15.50 2.86 2.69
C HIS A 129 15.27 1.37 2.99
N ARG A 130 15.91 0.45 2.27
CA ARG A 130 15.69 -1.00 2.42
C ARG A 130 15.86 -1.50 3.87
N LYS A 131 16.76 -0.90 4.64
CA LYS A 131 16.96 -1.23 6.07
C LYS A 131 15.77 -0.87 6.94
N GLU A 132 15.09 0.23 6.64
CA GLU A 132 13.90 0.66 7.38
C GLU A 132 12.68 -0.16 6.98
N VAL A 133 12.56 -0.49 5.69
CA VAL A 133 11.52 -1.36 5.14
C VAL A 133 11.55 -2.75 5.77
N ILE A 134 12.72 -3.40 5.79
CA ILE A 134 12.84 -4.71 6.46
C ILE A 134 12.62 -4.59 7.97
N LYS A 135 13.13 -3.50 8.57
CA LYS A 135 12.76 -2.95 9.90
C LYS A 135 11.28 -3.12 10.21
N PHE A 136 10.50 -2.47 9.37
CA PHE A 136 9.06 -2.33 9.49
C PHE A 136 8.34 -3.67 9.34
N ALA A 137 8.68 -4.48 8.34
CA ALA A 137 8.09 -5.81 8.16
C ALA A 137 8.41 -6.74 9.33
N TRP A 138 9.64 -6.70 9.86
CA TRP A 138 10.06 -7.55 10.98
C TRP A 138 9.27 -7.26 12.27
N ASN A 139 8.89 -6.01 12.50
CA ASN A 139 8.04 -5.65 13.63
C ASN A 139 6.65 -6.32 13.53
N HIS A 140 6.13 -6.49 12.30
CA HIS A 140 4.83 -7.13 12.07
C HIS A 140 4.90 -8.67 12.18
N LEU A 141 6.07 -9.30 12.09
CA LEU A 141 6.22 -10.74 12.35
C LEU A 141 5.84 -11.14 13.79
N LYS A 142 5.91 -10.20 14.73
CA LYS A 142 5.53 -10.39 16.13
C LYS A 142 4.09 -9.96 16.44
N ALA A 143 3.32 -9.52 15.44
CA ALA A 143 1.95 -9.09 15.64
C ALA A 143 1.06 -10.25 16.12
N HIS A 144 0.08 -9.93 16.99
CA HIS A 144 -0.93 -10.88 17.45
C HIS A 144 -1.92 -11.26 16.34
N ASP A 145 -2.24 -10.32 15.45
CA ASP A 145 -3.12 -10.56 14.32
C ASP A 145 -2.43 -11.40 13.24
N LEU A 146 -3.12 -12.49 12.85
CA LEU A 146 -2.60 -13.46 11.89
C LEU A 146 -2.44 -12.84 10.49
N THR A 147 -3.35 -11.96 10.09
CA THR A 147 -3.31 -11.34 8.75
C THR A 147 -2.07 -10.46 8.60
N SER A 148 -1.83 -9.61 9.60
CA SER A 148 -0.63 -8.78 9.73
C SER A 148 0.65 -9.62 9.67
N LYS A 149 0.70 -10.71 10.44
CA LYS A 149 1.84 -11.61 10.47
C LYS A 149 2.11 -12.28 9.12
N LEU A 150 1.08 -12.81 8.46
CA LEU A 150 1.21 -13.45 7.14
C LEU A 150 1.66 -12.45 6.07
N TRP A 151 1.11 -11.24 6.05
CA TRP A 151 1.56 -10.20 5.11
C TRP A 151 2.97 -9.71 5.40
N ALA A 152 3.41 -9.74 6.65
CA ALA A 152 4.80 -9.46 7.00
C ALA A 152 5.75 -10.52 6.41
N TYR A 153 5.39 -11.80 6.48
CA TYR A 153 6.13 -12.87 5.80
C TYR A 153 6.18 -12.64 4.28
N VAL A 154 5.05 -12.31 3.65
CA VAL A 154 5.02 -12.00 2.20
C VAL A 154 5.93 -10.82 1.87
N ASN A 155 5.92 -9.75 2.67
CA ASN A 155 6.79 -8.60 2.48
C ASN A 155 8.28 -8.98 2.58
N VAL A 156 8.65 -9.76 3.59
CA VAL A 156 10.03 -10.24 3.78
C VAL A 156 10.47 -11.15 2.64
N CYS A 157 9.63 -12.11 2.21
CA CYS A 157 9.93 -12.95 1.05
C CYS A 157 10.13 -12.10 -0.22
N ARG A 158 9.28 -11.09 -0.43
CA ARG A 158 9.43 -10.18 -1.57
C ARG A 158 10.71 -9.35 -1.47
N PHE A 159 11.06 -8.88 -0.27
CA PHE A 159 12.32 -8.19 -0.02
C PHE A 159 13.53 -9.07 -0.38
N ILE A 160 13.56 -10.31 0.09
CA ILE A 160 14.63 -11.28 -0.20
C ILE A 160 14.72 -11.56 -1.70
N SER A 161 13.58 -11.65 -2.39
CA SER A 161 13.56 -11.93 -3.84
C SER A 161 14.14 -10.80 -4.70
N VAL A 162 14.19 -9.57 -4.18
CA VAL A 162 14.60 -8.38 -4.95
C VAL A 162 15.95 -7.80 -4.50
N TYR A 163 16.30 -7.95 -3.23
CA TYR A 163 17.56 -7.43 -2.68
C TYR A 163 18.48 -8.57 -2.27
N ASP A 164 19.78 -8.41 -2.54
CA ASP A 164 20.81 -9.28 -1.98
C ASP A 164 20.75 -9.24 -0.44
N THR A 165 20.41 -10.38 0.15
CA THR A 165 20.05 -10.49 1.57
C THR A 165 20.89 -11.58 2.22
N PRO A 166 21.53 -11.31 3.38
CA PRO A 166 22.39 -12.28 4.04
C PRO A 166 21.67 -13.60 4.37
N PRO A 167 22.33 -14.77 4.23
CA PRO A 167 21.72 -16.09 4.48
C PRO A 167 21.06 -16.23 5.85
N LYS A 168 21.60 -15.55 6.87
CA LYS A 168 21.05 -15.56 8.22
C LYS A 168 19.60 -15.05 8.28
N ILE A 169 19.26 -14.05 7.47
CA ILE A 169 17.89 -13.49 7.43
C ILE A 169 16.99 -14.45 6.65
N VAL A 170 17.49 -15.03 5.55
CA VAL A 170 16.75 -15.98 4.72
C VAL A 170 16.34 -17.23 5.51
N LEU A 171 17.24 -17.75 6.35
CA LEU A 171 17.00 -18.95 7.16
C LEU A 171 16.07 -18.73 8.38
N GLN A 172 15.75 -17.47 8.71
CA GLN A 172 14.88 -17.13 9.85
C GLN A 172 13.39 -17.02 9.48
N VAL A 173 13.09 -17.14 8.19
CA VAL A 173 11.78 -16.91 7.58
C VAL A 173 11.21 -18.24 7.13
#